data_AF-A0A091CA22-F1
#
_entry.id   AF-A0A091CA22-F1
#
_cell.length_a   1.000
_cell.length_b   1.000
_cell.length_c   1.000
_cell.angle_alpha   90.00
_cell.angle_beta   90.00
_cell.angle_gamma   90.00
#
_symmetry.space_group_name_H-M   'P 1'
#
loop_
_entity.id
_entity.type
_entity.pdbx_description
1 polymer ?
#
loop_
_entity_poly.entity_id
_entity_poly.type
_entity_poly.pdbx_seq_one_letter_code
_entity_poly.pdbx_strand_id
1 'polypeptide(L)'
;MRSNINVWVEGTIIAALSILLSFLPTGMGTTFTVSLGQIPMIVYALRRGTKPALFAGIIWGFLHFPLGQVVYLSIAQVLIEYIVAYPFAGLAGLFAARLHRALDRKN
;
A
#
# COMPACT_ATOMS: atom_id res chain seq x y z
N MET A 1 7.54 22.93 -9.95
CA MET A 1 6.16 22.65 -9.46
C MET A 1 5.53 21.37 -10.02
N ARG A 2 5.87 20.88 -11.23
CA ARG A 2 5.34 19.62 -11.81
C ARG A 2 5.68 18.32 -11.04
N SER A 3 6.79 18.25 -10.31
CA SER A 3 7.24 16.98 -9.71
C SER A 3 6.30 16.47 -8.61
N ASN A 4 5.60 17.36 -7.89
CA ASN A 4 4.75 16.96 -6.76
C ASN A 4 3.50 16.21 -7.23
N ILE A 5 2.86 16.65 -8.31
CA ILE A 5 1.64 15.97 -8.83
C ILE A 5 1.97 14.56 -9.30
N ASN A 6 3.11 14.38 -9.98
CA ASN A 6 3.53 13.07 -10.47
C ASN A 6 3.70 12.06 -9.34
N VAL A 7 4.17 12.48 -8.15
CA VAL A 7 4.26 11.59 -6.98
C VAL A 7 2.86 11.13 -6.56
N TRP A 8 1.91 12.04 -6.41
CA TRP A 8 0.54 11.68 -6.01
C TRP A 8 -0.16 10.79 -7.04
N VAL A 9 -0.01 11.10 -8.33
CA VAL A 9 -0.56 10.27 -9.42
C VAL A 9 0.03 8.87 -9.41
N GLU A 10 1.35 8.74 -9.24
CA GLU A 10 2.02 7.45 -9.11
C GLU A 10 1.47 6.67 -7.91
N GLY A 11 1.29 7.33 -6.76
CA GLY A 11 0.69 6.72 -5.58
C GLY A 11 -0.73 6.20 -5.82
N THR A 12 -1.58 6.95 -6.52
CA THR A 12 -2.93 6.51 -6.87
C THR A 12 -2.90 5.30 -7.81
N ILE A 13 -2.03 5.30 -8.83
CA ILE A 13 -1.86 4.16 -9.74
C ILE A 13 -1.39 2.92 -8.97
N ILE A 14 -0.46 3.08 -8.03
CA ILE A 14 0.03 1.99 -7.20
C ILE A 14 -1.07 1.46 -6.27
N ALA A 15 -1.86 2.33 -5.65
CA ALA A 15 -3.01 1.90 -4.85
C ALA A 15 -4.03 1.11 -5.69
N ALA A 16 -4.32 1.57 -6.91
CA ALA A 16 -5.19 0.87 -7.86
C ALA A 16 -4.62 -0.49 -8.29
N LEU A 17 -3.30 -0.57 -8.52
CA LEU A 17 -2.64 -1.85 -8.81
C LEU A 17 -2.68 -2.79 -7.60
N SER A 18 -2.50 -2.25 -6.40
CA SER A 18 -2.49 -3.03 -5.15
C SER A 18 -3.86 -3.65 -4.89
N ILE A 19 -4.95 -2.92 -5.11
CA ILE A 19 -6.30 -3.48 -4.99
C ILE A 19 -6.59 -4.49 -6.09
N LEU A 20 -6.11 -4.26 -7.33
CA LEU A 20 -6.25 -5.22 -8.42
C LEU A 20 -5.62 -6.58 -8.06
N LEU A 21 -4.43 -6.55 -7.44
CA LEU A 21 -3.75 -7.75 -6.97
C LEU A 21 -4.47 -8.42 -5.78
N SER A 22 -5.22 -7.67 -4.96
CA SER A 22 -6.01 -8.24 -3.86
C SER A 22 -7.13 -9.18 -4.35
N PHE A 23 -7.58 -9.05 -5.60
CA PHE A 23 -8.59 -9.96 -6.17
C PHE A 23 -8.04 -11.33 -6.55
N LEU A 24 -6.72 -11.50 -6.60
CA LEU A 24 -6.14 -12.82 -6.90
C LEU A 24 -6.36 -13.77 -5.72
N PRO A 25 -6.87 -14.99 -5.98
CA PRO A 25 -7.16 -15.95 -4.92
C PRO A 25 -5.86 -16.49 -4.34
N THR A 26 -5.42 -15.86 -3.25
CA THR A 26 -4.16 -16.15 -2.54
C THR A 26 -4.41 -16.62 -1.11
N GLY A 27 -5.66 -16.91 -0.79
CA GLY A 27 -6.10 -17.48 0.48
C GLY A 27 -5.71 -18.95 0.59
N MET A 28 -5.20 -19.34 1.75
CA MET A 28 -5.04 -20.73 2.16
C MET A 28 -6.03 -20.99 3.29
N GLY A 29 -7.19 -21.54 2.94
CA GLY A 29 -8.32 -21.66 3.86
C GLY A 29 -8.98 -20.30 4.14
N THR A 30 -9.54 -20.13 5.34
CA THR A 30 -10.33 -18.93 5.71
C THR A 30 -9.55 -17.88 6.50
N THR A 31 -8.37 -18.22 7.02
CA THR A 31 -7.64 -17.37 7.99
C THR A 31 -6.34 -16.79 7.43
N PHE A 32 -5.72 -17.44 6.45
CA PHE A 32 -4.44 -17.03 5.92
C PHE A 32 -4.58 -16.54 4.48
N THR A 33 -4.04 -15.36 4.19
CA THR A 33 -4.03 -14.78 2.84
C THR A 33 -2.70 -14.07 2.59
N VAL A 34 -2.09 -14.35 1.43
CA VAL A 34 -0.88 -13.64 1.01
C VAL A 34 -1.27 -12.35 0.28
N SER A 35 -1.05 -11.20 0.92
CA SER A 35 -1.39 -9.91 0.32
C SER A 35 -0.40 -9.48 -0.77
N LEU A 36 -0.69 -9.82 -2.03
CA LEU A 36 0.15 -9.45 -3.17
C LEU A 36 0.23 -7.94 -3.42
N GLY A 37 -0.79 -7.18 -3.03
CA GLY A 37 -0.80 -5.71 -3.11
C GLY A 37 0.30 -5.04 -2.27
N GLN A 38 0.87 -5.75 -1.29
CA GLN A 38 2.02 -5.24 -0.52
C GLN A 38 3.26 -5.03 -1.40
N ILE A 39 3.45 -5.83 -2.46
CA ILE A 39 4.62 -5.75 -3.33
C ILE A 39 4.71 -4.37 -4.00
N PRO A 40 3.72 -3.91 -4.80
CA PRO A 40 3.79 -2.59 -5.42
C PRO A 40 3.77 -1.46 -4.39
N MET A 41 3.04 -1.60 -3.27
CA MET A 41 3.06 -0.61 -2.19
C MET A 41 4.44 -0.41 -1.57
N ILE A 42 5.15 -1.49 -1.24
CA ILE A 42 6.48 -1.43 -0.65
C ILE A 42 7.48 -0.85 -1.64
N VAL A 43 7.43 -1.27 -2.91
CA VAL A 43 8.29 -0.70 -3.96
C VAL A 43 8.07 0.82 -4.08
N TYR A 44 6.81 1.26 -4.08
CA TYR A 44 6.47 2.67 -4.13
C TYR A 44 6.94 3.44 -2.88
N ALA A 45 6.76 2.86 -1.69
CA ALA A 45 7.24 3.44 -0.45
C ALA A 45 8.76 3.61 -0.43
N LEU A 46 9.50 2.61 -0.90
CA LEU A 46 10.95 2.67 -1.01
C LEU A 46 11.42 3.69 -2.05
N ARG A 47 10.64 3.91 -3.12
CA ARG A 47 10.94 4.85 -4.21
C ARG A 47 10.61 6.31 -3.88
N ARG A 48 9.47 6.58 -3.25
CA ARG A 48 8.94 7.94 -3.02
C ARG A 48 8.94 8.37 -1.55
N GLY A 49 9.29 7.47 -0.63
CA GLY A 49 9.35 7.72 0.80
C GLY A 49 8.01 7.54 1.52
N THR A 50 8.04 7.71 2.83
CA THR A 50 6.91 7.36 3.73
C THR A 50 5.66 8.18 3.47
N LYS A 51 5.77 9.51 3.39
CA LYS A 51 4.60 10.41 3.29
C LYS A 51 3.66 10.05 2.13
N PRO A 52 4.12 10.03 0.86
CA PRO A 52 3.22 9.70 -0.24
C PRO A 52 2.71 8.26 -0.22
N ALA A 53 3.49 7.33 0.35
CA ALA A 53 3.07 5.93 0.47
C ALA A 53 2.03 5.68 1.57
N LEU A 54 2.06 6.44 2.67
CA LEU A 54 1.00 6.42 3.68
C LEU A 54 -0.34 6.78 3.04
N PHE A 55 -0.39 7.86 2.25
CA PHE A 55 -1.62 8.27 1.55
C PHE A 55 -2.07 7.26 0.49
N ALA A 56 -1.15 6.67 -0.28
CA ALA A 56 -1.49 5.60 -1.21
C ALA A 56 -2.07 4.38 -0.46
N GLY A 57 -1.54 4.04 0.72
CA GLY A 57 -2.07 2.98 1.58
C GLY A 57 -3.46 3.29 2.13
N ILE A 58 -3.75 4.56 2.46
CA ILE A 58 -5.11 5.00 2.82
C ILE A 58 -6.07 4.74 1.66
N ILE A 59 -5.71 5.16 0.44
CA ILE A 59 -6.55 4.93 -0.76
C ILE A 59 -6.77 3.44 -0.97
N TRP A 60 -5.71 2.62 -0.89
CA TRP A 60 -5.82 1.17 -1.04
C TRP A 60 -6.77 0.55 0.00
N GLY A 61 -6.67 0.96 1.27
CA GLY A 61 -7.59 0.53 2.32
C GLY A 61 -9.04 0.90 2.01
N PHE A 62 -9.30 2.16 1.66
CA PHE A 62 -10.64 2.64 1.29
C PHE A 62 -11.23 1.94 0.06
N LEU A 63 -10.41 1.50 -0.90
CA LEU A 63 -10.90 0.79 -2.09
C LEU A 63 -11.52 -0.58 -1.77
N HIS A 64 -11.25 -1.19 -0.60
CA HIS A 64 -11.87 -2.47 -0.24
C HIS A 64 -13.39 -2.33 -0.02
N PHE A 65 -13.86 -1.18 0.46
CA PHE A 65 -15.28 -0.93 0.76
C PHE A 65 -16.19 -0.93 -0.49
N PRO A 66 -15.98 -0.05 -1.50
CA PRO A 66 -16.85 -0.01 -2.67
C PRO A 66 -16.73 -1.28 -3.53
N LEU A 67 -15.65 -2.05 -3.39
CA LEU A 67 -15.40 -3.28 -4.12
C LEU A 67 -15.90 -4.54 -3.40
N GLY A 68 -16.54 -4.39 -2.24
CA GLY A 68 -17.09 -5.52 -1.47
C GLY A 68 -16.04 -6.51 -0.98
N GLN A 69 -14.78 -6.09 -0.84
CA GLN A 69 -13.65 -6.90 -0.35
C GLN A 69 -13.47 -6.77 1.17
N VAL A 70 -14.56 -6.51 1.90
CA VAL A 70 -14.56 -6.28 3.36
C VAL A 70 -15.29 -7.40 4.07
N VAL A 71 -14.64 -8.02 5.05
CA VAL A 71 -15.27 -8.93 6.00
C VAL A 71 -15.66 -8.12 7.22
N TYR A 72 -16.96 -7.97 7.43
CA TYR A 72 -17.51 -7.18 8.53
C TYR A 72 -17.75 -8.04 9.77
N LEU A 73 -17.06 -7.74 10.86
CA LEU A 73 -17.30 -8.32 12.18
C LEU A 73 -17.80 -7.27 13.18
N SER A 74 -17.24 -6.06 13.13
CA SER A 74 -17.68 -4.90 13.92
C SER A 74 -17.14 -3.60 13.34
N ILE A 75 -17.71 -2.46 13.74
CA ILE A 75 -17.22 -1.14 13.33
C ILE A 75 -15.73 -0.96 13.68
N ALA A 76 -15.34 -1.32 14.91
CA ALA A 76 -13.96 -1.18 15.36
C ALA A 76 -13.00 -2.05 14.54
N GLN A 77 -13.37 -3.32 14.26
CA GLN A 77 -12.54 -4.22 13.44
C GLN A 77 -12.35 -3.67 12.03
N VAL A 78 -13.43 -3.23 11.37
CA VAL A 78 -13.32 -2.72 10.00
C VAL A 78 -12.47 -1.45 9.92
N LEU A 79 -12.57 -0.54 10.89
CA LEU A 79 -11.71 0.63 10.95
C LEU A 79 -10.23 0.24 11.11
N ILE A 80 -9.93 -0.70 11.99
CA ILE A 80 -8.55 -1.15 12.24
C ILE A 80 -7.99 -1.86 11.01
N GLU A 81 -8.72 -2.84 10.45
CA GLU A 81 -8.21 -3.70 9.37
C GLU A 81 -8.17 -3.00 8.02
N TYR A 82 -9.17 -2.16 7.69
CA TYR A 82 -9.30 -1.59 6.35
C TYR A 82 -8.89 -0.13 6.23
N ILE A 83 -8.83 0.62 7.34
CA ILE A 83 -8.42 2.05 7.31
C ILE A 83 -7.08 2.24 7.99
N VAL A 84 -6.85 1.63 9.15
CA VAL A 84 -5.61 1.83 9.91
C VAL A 84 -4.49 0.93 9.41
N ALA A 85 -4.72 -0.35 9.07
CA ALA A 85 -3.63 -1.27 8.73
C ALA A 85 -2.94 -0.95 7.39
N TYR A 86 -3.70 -0.65 6.34
CA TYR A 86 -3.16 -0.44 4.99
C TYR A 86 -2.15 0.72 4.86
N PRO A 87 -2.35 1.89 5.50
CA PRO A 87 -1.35 2.95 5.53
C PRO A 87 0.00 2.52 6.11
N PHE A 88 0.03 1.58 7.07
CA PHE A 88 1.30 1.16 7.70
C PHE A 88 2.26 0.49 6.70
N ALA A 89 1.78 -0.02 5.56
CA ALA A 89 2.63 -0.46 4.45
C ALA A 89 3.56 0.69 3.97
N GLY A 90 3.10 1.93 4.05
CA GLY A 90 3.89 3.12 3.72
C GLY A 90 5.08 3.36 4.63
N LEU A 91 5.14 2.77 5.83
CA LEU A 91 6.29 2.87 6.74
C LEU A 91 7.55 2.22 6.19
N ALA A 92 7.45 1.32 5.19
CA ALA A 92 8.61 0.84 4.45
C ALA A 92 9.46 1.99 3.87
N GLY A 93 8.84 3.15 3.60
CA GLY A 93 9.53 4.35 3.14
C GLY A 93 10.52 4.96 4.13
N LEU A 94 10.50 4.56 5.41
CA LEU A 94 11.52 4.97 6.40
C LEU A 94 12.92 4.50 5.99
N PHE A 95 12.99 3.41 5.21
CA PHE A 95 14.24 2.85 4.70
C PHE A 95 14.63 3.36 3.30
N ALA A 96 13.78 4.17 2.65
CA ALA A 96 14.00 4.68 1.29
C ALA A 96 15.35 5.38 1.13
N ALA A 97 15.67 6.31 2.04
CA ALA A 97 16.94 7.05 2.00
C ALA A 97 18.17 6.15 2.17
N ARG A 98 18.06 5.10 2.99
CA ARG A 98 19.15 4.13 3.17
C ARG A 98 19.33 3.27 1.91
N LEU A 99 18.22 2.85 1.30
CA LEU A 99 18.24 2.07 0.07
C LEU A 99 18.86 2.87 -1.08
N HIS A 100 18.41 4.11 -1.31
CA HIS A 100 18.95 4.96 -2.37
C HIS A 100 20.47 5.15 -2.23
N ARG A 101 20.95 5.47 -1.02
CA ARG A 101 22.40 5.59 -0.76
C ARG A 101 23.18 4.29 -1.01
N ALA A 102 22.57 3.13 -0.72
CA ALA A 102 23.23 1.84 -0.95
C ALA A 102 23.31 1.50 -2.45
N LEU A 103 22.29 1.88 -3.23
CA LEU A 103 22.29 1.72 -4.68
C LEU A 103 23.29 2.66 -5.36
N ASP A 104 23.37 3.91 -4.91
CA ASP A 104 24.30 4.90 -5.47
C ASP A 104 25.77 4.54 -5.21
N ARG A 105 26.08 3.88 -4.10
CA ARG A 105 27.45 3.42 -3.77
C ARG A 105 27.93 2.22 -4.57
N LYS A 106 27.01 1.49 -5.22
CA LYS A 106 27.33 0.27 -5.98
C LYS A 106 27.66 0.59 -7.44
N ASN A 107 27.32 1.80 -7.90
CA ASN A 107 27.69 2.35 -9.20
C ASN A 107 28.95 3.20 -9.09
#